data_AF-A0A915NET6-F1
#
_entry.id   AF-A0A915NET6-F1
#
_cell.length_a   1.000
_cell.length_b   1.000
_cell.length_c   1.000
_cell.angle_alpha   90.00
_cell.angle_beta   90.00
_cell.angle_gamma   90.00
#
_symmetry.space_group_name_H-M   'P 1'
#
loop_
_entity.id
_entity.type
_entity.pdbx_description
1 polymer ?
#
loop_
_entity_poly.entity_id
_entity_poly.type
_entity_poly.pdbx_seq_one_letter_code
_entity_poly.pdbx_strand_id
1 'polypeptide(L)'
;MSEPSAVLTKDEQYWTEGLVSAATLVAAATNQLCEAANGVVQGHFTEEKLIAAAKQVASSTAHLLVACKVKSDIGSSAMQRLQSAGHAVKVATEHLVNAARQAITENDCRGLVISDRMVTGIAQVMDAQEEVLRKEKELIEARNRLTKLNKSRYEKSPEPSPEK
;
A
#
# COMPACT_ATOMS: atom_id res chain seq x y z
N MET A 1 0.55 -51.50 -9.82
CA MET A 1 -0.64 -50.68 -9.56
C MET A 1 -0.21 -49.24 -9.63
N SER A 2 -0.53 -48.55 -10.72
CA SER A 2 -0.23 -47.13 -10.88
C SER A 2 -1.10 -46.34 -9.90
N GLU A 3 -0.48 -45.50 -9.07
CA GLU A 3 -1.17 -44.56 -8.20
C GLU A 3 -2.07 -43.65 -9.06
N PRO A 4 -3.34 -43.42 -8.67
CA PRO A 4 -4.18 -42.45 -9.35
C PRO A 4 -3.64 -41.05 -9.03
N SER A 5 -3.08 -40.36 -10.03
CA SER A 5 -2.81 -38.92 -9.94
C SER A 5 -4.10 -38.21 -9.58
N ALA A 6 -4.15 -37.59 -8.39
CA ALA A 6 -5.30 -36.83 -7.92
C ALA A 6 -5.63 -35.71 -8.93
N VAL A 7 -6.73 -35.86 -9.65
CA VAL A 7 -7.27 -34.81 -10.51
C VAL A 7 -7.96 -33.80 -9.61
N LEU A 8 -7.40 -32.59 -9.51
CA LEU A 8 -8.02 -31.48 -8.78
C LEU A 8 -9.39 -31.16 -9.40
N THR A 9 -10.38 -30.94 -8.55
CA THR A 9 -11.68 -30.44 -8.98
C THR A 9 -11.56 -29.01 -9.52
N LYS A 10 -12.46 -28.60 -10.43
CA LYS A 10 -12.47 -27.22 -10.97
C LYS A 10 -12.50 -26.17 -9.84
N ASP A 11 -13.27 -26.41 -8.78
CA ASP A 11 -13.34 -25.55 -7.61
C ASP A 11 -12.03 -25.44 -6.82
N GLU A 12 -11.20 -26.50 -6.83
CA GLU A 12 -9.86 -26.46 -6.23
C GLU A 12 -8.88 -25.69 -7.11
N GLN A 13 -9.01 -25.79 -8.43
CA GLN A 13 -8.18 -25.02 -9.37
C GLN A 13 -8.43 -23.51 -9.20
N TYR A 14 -9.69 -23.05 -9.20
CA TYR A 14 -10.01 -21.63 -8.99
C TYR A 14 -9.57 -21.10 -7.62
N TRP A 15 -9.74 -21.89 -6.56
CA TRP A 15 -9.26 -21.49 -5.24
C TRP A 15 -7.74 -21.37 -5.19
N THR A 16 -7.03 -22.32 -5.80
CA THR A 16 -5.55 -22.31 -5.85
C THR A 16 -5.03 -21.12 -6.63
N GLU A 17 -5.63 -20.79 -7.78
CA GLU A 17 -5.28 -19.57 -8.54
C GLU A 17 -5.54 -18.29 -7.74
N GLY A 18 -6.67 -18.20 -7.06
CA GLY A 18 -7.00 -17.08 -6.18
C GLY A 18 -5.98 -16.92 -5.03
N LEU A 19 -5.55 -18.05 -4.45
CA LEU A 19 -4.55 -18.07 -3.39
C LEU A 19 -3.16 -17.62 -3.90
N VAL A 20 -2.72 -18.16 -5.04
CA VAL A 20 -1.44 -17.79 -5.67
C VAL A 20 -1.43 -16.31 -6.06
N SER A 21 -2.55 -15.80 -6.58
CA SER A 21 -2.70 -14.38 -6.91
C SER A 21 -2.61 -13.49 -5.66
N ALA A 22 -3.28 -13.86 -4.57
CA ALA A 22 -3.19 -13.14 -3.30
C ALA A 22 -1.77 -13.15 -2.74
N ALA A 23 -1.06 -14.28 -2.80
CA ALA A 23 0.32 -14.39 -2.34
C ALA A 23 1.28 -13.53 -3.19
N THR A 24 1.09 -13.53 -4.52
CA THR A 24 1.87 -12.70 -5.45
C THR A 24 1.65 -11.21 -5.17
N LEU A 25 0.41 -10.81 -4.85
CA LEU A 25 0.09 -9.44 -4.46
C LEU A 25 0.80 -9.03 -3.17
N VAL A 26 0.88 -9.90 -2.16
CA VAL A 26 1.63 -9.66 -0.92
C VAL A 26 3.12 -9.48 -1.21
N ALA A 27 3.71 -10.34 -2.04
CA ALA A 27 5.12 -10.22 -2.42
C ALA A 27 5.40 -8.88 -3.13
N ALA A 28 4.55 -8.49 -4.09
CA ALA A 28 4.67 -7.22 -4.79
C ALA A 28 4.51 -6.01 -3.85
N ALA A 29 3.53 -6.04 -2.93
CA ALA A 29 3.34 -4.97 -1.94
C ALA A 29 4.53 -4.84 -0.99
N THR A 30 5.13 -5.96 -0.58
CA THR A 30 6.29 -5.96 0.32
C THR A 30 7.54 -5.43 -0.38
N ASN A 31 7.75 -5.77 -1.65
CA ASN A 31 8.83 -5.18 -2.45
C ASN A 31 8.64 -3.66 -2.62
N GLN A 32 7.42 -3.20 -2.90
CA GLN A 32 7.12 -1.77 -2.99
C GLN A 32 7.35 -1.05 -1.65
N LEU A 33 7.06 -1.71 -0.52
CA LEU A 33 7.37 -1.16 0.80
C LEU A 33 8.88 -1.00 1.01
N CYS A 34 9.69 -1.99 0.63
CA CYS A 34 11.15 -1.88 0.71
C CYS A 34 11.70 -0.75 -0.16
N GLU A 35 11.21 -0.63 -1.39
CA GLU A 35 11.59 0.46 -2.29
C GLU A 35 11.16 1.83 -1.72
N ALA A 36 9.94 1.91 -1.17
CA ALA A 36 9.44 3.12 -0.53
C ALA A 36 10.31 3.52 0.68
N ALA A 37 10.65 2.56 1.55
CA ALA A 37 11.47 2.79 2.73
C ALA A 37 12.88 3.26 2.35
N ASN A 38 13.53 2.59 1.39
CA ASN A 38 14.83 3.01 0.90
C ASN A 38 14.77 4.42 0.26
N GLY A 39 13.71 4.72 -0.49
CA GLY A 39 13.50 6.04 -1.08
C GLY A 39 13.31 7.15 -0.05
N VAL A 40 12.59 6.90 1.05
CA VAL A 40 12.45 7.88 2.15
C VAL A 40 13.78 8.12 2.85
N VAL A 41 14.54 7.06 3.18
CA VAL A 41 15.86 7.20 3.83
C VAL A 41 16.85 7.98 2.97
N GLN A 42 16.77 7.84 1.63
CA GLN A 42 17.58 8.60 0.69
C GLN A 42 17.06 10.02 0.40
N GLY A 43 15.89 10.39 0.94
CA GLY A 43 15.24 11.69 0.65
C GLY A 43 14.64 11.80 -0.75
N HIS A 44 14.47 10.69 -1.46
CA HIS A 44 13.90 10.64 -2.82
C HIS A 44 12.39 10.51 -2.83
N PHE A 45 11.80 9.91 -1.78
CA PHE A 45 10.35 9.71 -1.64
C PHE A 45 9.85 10.34 -0.34
N THR A 46 8.53 10.56 -0.28
CA THR A 46 7.88 11.14 0.90
C THR A 46 7.39 10.06 1.86
N GLU A 47 7.25 10.44 3.12
CA GLU A 47 6.71 9.60 4.19
C GLU A 47 5.27 9.15 3.87
N GLU A 48 4.48 9.94 3.14
CA GLU A 48 3.14 9.52 2.69
C GLU A 48 3.19 8.33 1.72
N LYS A 49 4.21 8.27 0.84
CA LYS A 49 4.41 7.12 -0.05
C LYS A 49 4.76 5.86 0.75
N LEU A 50 5.59 6.01 1.79
CA LEU A 50 5.90 4.93 2.72
C LEU A 50 4.65 4.45 3.49
N ILE A 51 3.82 5.38 3.98
CA ILE A 51 2.54 5.08 4.64
C ILE A 51 1.60 4.33 3.69
N ALA A 52 1.50 4.76 2.43
CA ALA A 52 0.65 4.11 1.44
C ALA A 52 1.12 2.66 1.16
N ALA A 53 2.42 2.45 0.99
CA ALA A 53 2.99 1.12 0.80
C ALA A 53 2.75 0.21 2.01
N ALA A 54 2.93 0.72 3.23
CA ALA A 54 2.69 -0.04 4.46
C ALA A 54 1.23 -0.50 4.58
N LYS A 55 0.27 0.39 4.27
CA LYS A 55 -1.16 0.05 4.25
C LYS A 55 -1.49 -0.98 3.18
N GLN A 56 -0.83 -0.93 2.02
CA GLN A 56 -1.01 -1.92 0.97
C GLN A 56 -0.52 -3.31 1.39
N VAL A 57 0.59 -3.41 2.13
CA VAL A 57 1.06 -4.67 2.72
C VAL A 57 0.04 -5.23 3.71
N ALA A 58 -0.50 -4.41 4.61
CA ALA A 58 -1.52 -4.84 5.56
C ALA A 58 -2.78 -5.37 4.83
N SER A 59 -3.26 -4.62 3.83
CA SER A 59 -4.45 -4.97 3.04
C SER A 59 -4.26 -6.27 2.24
N SER A 60 -3.15 -6.40 1.51
CA SER A 60 -2.84 -7.62 0.75
C SER A 60 -2.67 -8.84 1.65
N THR A 61 -2.06 -8.68 2.83
CA THR A 61 -1.92 -9.74 3.83
C THR A 61 -3.27 -10.16 4.38
N ALA A 62 -4.15 -9.21 4.71
CA ALA A 62 -5.52 -9.52 5.14
C ALA A 62 -6.30 -10.29 4.06
N HIS A 63 -6.16 -9.88 2.79
CA HIS A 63 -6.79 -10.59 1.68
C HIS A 63 -6.27 -12.02 1.54
N LEU A 64 -4.95 -12.23 1.64
CA LEU A 64 -4.35 -13.56 1.64
C LEU A 64 -4.89 -14.42 2.80
N LEU A 65 -5.03 -13.86 4.01
CA LEU A 65 -5.60 -14.58 5.15
C LEU A 65 -7.05 -15.01 4.89
N VAL A 66 -7.86 -14.16 4.25
CA VAL A 66 -9.23 -14.51 3.88
C VAL A 66 -9.25 -15.61 2.82
N ALA A 67 -8.40 -15.53 1.80
CA ALA A 67 -8.27 -16.56 0.77
C ALA A 67 -7.87 -17.93 1.36
N CYS A 68 -6.93 -17.93 2.32
CA CYS A 68 -6.51 -19.14 3.03
C CYS A 68 -7.66 -19.76 3.85
N LYS A 69 -8.54 -18.96 4.46
CA LYS A 69 -9.62 -19.47 5.33
C LYS A 69 -10.69 -20.28 4.60
N VAL A 70 -10.88 -20.08 3.29
CA VAL A 70 -11.98 -20.71 2.53
C VAL A 70 -11.91 -22.24 2.54
N LYS A 71 -10.70 -22.80 2.49
CA LYS A 71 -10.47 -24.25 2.40
C LYS A 71 -9.55 -24.80 3.49
N SER A 72 -9.13 -23.96 4.44
CA SER A 72 -8.31 -24.37 5.59
C SER A 72 -9.17 -24.68 6.80
N ASP A 73 -8.79 -25.73 7.55
CA ASP A 73 -9.37 -25.95 8.88
C ASP A 73 -8.91 -24.83 9.84
N ILE A 74 -9.90 -24.06 10.34
CA ILE A 74 -9.70 -22.91 11.22
C ILE A 74 -9.05 -23.34 12.55
N GLY A 75 -9.31 -24.57 13.00
CA GLY A 75 -8.72 -25.15 14.20
C GLY A 75 -7.28 -25.64 14.03
N SER A 76 -6.77 -25.69 12.80
CA SER A 76 -5.43 -26.21 12.54
C SER A 76 -4.33 -25.31 13.12
N SER A 77 -3.26 -25.94 13.61
CA SER A 77 -2.08 -25.22 14.10
C SER A 77 -1.44 -24.33 13.02
N ALA A 78 -1.50 -24.75 11.76
CA ALA A 78 -1.06 -23.97 10.61
C ALA A 78 -1.89 -22.68 10.44
N MET A 79 -3.22 -22.76 10.53
CA MET A 79 -4.09 -21.58 10.41
C MET A 79 -3.91 -20.63 11.60
N GLN A 80 -3.75 -21.15 12.82
CA GLN A 80 -3.46 -20.33 14.00
C GLN A 80 -2.14 -19.56 13.89
N ARG A 81 -1.08 -20.23 13.41
CA ARG A 81 0.21 -19.58 13.11
C ARG A 81 0.07 -18.52 12.04
N LEU A 82 -0.69 -18.79 10.97
CA LEU A 82 -0.93 -17.83 9.90
C LEU A 82 -1.70 -16.59 10.40
N GLN A 83 -2.71 -16.76 11.24
CA GLN A 83 -3.43 -15.63 11.85
C GLN A 83 -2.53 -14.79 12.75
N SER A 84 -1.70 -15.45 13.56
CA SER A 84 -0.73 -14.77 14.42
C SER A 84 0.27 -13.96 13.61
N ALA A 85 0.79 -14.54 12.51
CA ALA A 85 1.68 -13.84 11.58
C ALA A 85 0.99 -12.65 10.90
N GLY A 86 -0.24 -12.83 10.41
CA GLY A 86 -1.01 -11.73 9.80
C GLY A 86 -1.33 -10.61 10.79
N HIS A 87 -1.58 -10.94 12.06
CA HIS A 87 -1.74 -9.95 13.13
C HIS A 87 -0.43 -9.18 13.39
N ALA A 88 0.70 -9.89 13.45
CA ALA A 88 2.01 -9.24 13.60
C ALA A 88 2.32 -8.28 12.44
N VAL A 89 1.99 -8.65 11.20
CA VAL A 89 2.12 -7.76 10.02
C VAL A 89 1.24 -6.52 10.16
N LYS A 90 -0.01 -6.68 10.61
CA LYS A 90 -0.91 -5.55 10.86
C LYS A 90 -0.32 -4.59 11.91
N VAL A 91 0.12 -5.10 13.05
CA VAL A 91 0.70 -4.27 14.13
C VAL A 91 1.97 -3.57 13.66
N ALA A 92 2.87 -4.28 12.97
CA ALA A 92 4.11 -3.72 12.46
C ALA A 92 3.85 -2.59 11.44
N THR A 93 2.90 -2.78 10.53
CA THR A 93 2.52 -1.75 9.54
C THR A 93 1.83 -0.55 10.18
N GLU A 94 1.01 -0.75 11.23
CA GLU A 94 0.42 0.34 12.01
C GLU A 94 1.49 1.16 12.76
N HIS A 95 2.45 0.49 13.39
CA HIS A 95 3.59 1.15 14.04
C HIS A 95 4.42 1.97 13.04
N LEU A 96 4.70 1.40 11.86
CA LEU A 96 5.41 2.11 10.80
C LEU A 96 4.65 3.36 10.34
N VAL A 97 3.32 3.27 10.15
CA VAL A 97 2.49 4.42 9.76
C VAL A 97 2.52 5.51 10.83
N ASN A 98 2.46 5.13 12.10
CA ASN A 98 2.51 6.08 13.21
C ASN A 98 3.89 6.77 13.28
N ALA A 99 4.98 6.02 13.13
CA ALA A 99 6.33 6.59 13.11
C ALA A 99 6.53 7.54 11.92
N ALA A 100 6.09 7.15 10.72
CA ALA A 100 6.18 8.00 9.54
C ALA A 100 5.35 9.29 9.69
N ARG A 101 4.17 9.23 10.32
CA ARG A 101 3.36 10.43 10.62
C ARG A 101 4.04 11.37 11.60
N GLN A 102 4.67 10.83 12.64
CA GLN A 102 5.42 11.63 13.61
C GLN A 102 6.58 12.38 12.93
N ALA A 103 7.31 11.72 12.03
CA ALA A 103 8.38 12.34 11.25
C ALA A 103 7.88 13.51 10.39
N ILE A 104 6.70 13.38 9.76
CA ILE A 104 6.08 14.48 8.99
C ILE A 104 5.78 15.68 9.89
N THR A 105 5.16 15.45 11.05
CA THR A 105 4.80 16.54 11.99
C THR A 105 6.02 17.25 12.55
N GLU A 106 7.08 16.52 12.89
CA GLU A 106 8.34 17.12 13.36
C GLU A 106 9.02 17.99 12.29
N ASN A 107 8.94 17.57 11.02
CA ASN A 107 9.49 18.34 9.91
C ASN A 107 8.70 19.64 9.66
N ASP A 108 7.36 19.59 9.75
CA ASP A 108 6.49 20.76 9.53
C ASP A 108 6.66 21.82 10.64
N CYS A 109 6.85 21.40 11.89
CA CYS A 109 7.15 22.31 13.00
C CYS A 109 8.52 23.01 12.88
N ARG A 110 9.51 22.42 12.19
CA ARG A 110 10.81 23.07 11.96
C ARG A 110 10.76 24.15 10.88
N GLY A 111 9.79 24.11 9.96
CA GLY A 111 9.65 25.08 8.87
C GLY A 111 9.06 26.45 9.28
N LEU A 112 8.41 26.53 10.45
CA LEU A 112 7.65 27.72 10.85
C LEU A 112 8.46 28.75 11.67
N VAL A 113 9.75 28.54 11.91
CA VAL A 113 10.61 29.48 12.66
C VAL A 113 11.35 30.38 11.67
N ILE A 114 10.66 31.29 10.98
CA ILE A 114 11.32 32.34 10.17
C ILE A 114 10.72 33.72 10.45
N SER A 115 11.43 34.41 11.36
CA SER A 115 11.71 35.85 11.44
C SER A 115 10.60 36.88 11.26
N ASP A 116 10.22 37.42 12.42
CA ASP A 116 9.60 38.73 12.65
C ASP A 116 10.49 39.89 12.15
N ARG A 117 10.24 40.41 10.93
CA ARG A 117 10.68 41.76 10.52
C ARG A 117 9.87 42.29 9.33
N MET A 118 8.90 43.13 9.68
CA MET A 118 7.79 43.78 8.94
C MET A 118 8.00 44.32 7.49
N VAL A 119 9.19 44.27 6.88
CA VAL A 119 9.41 44.70 5.47
C VAL A 119 9.59 43.51 4.51
N THR A 120 9.69 42.29 5.05
CA THR A 120 9.69 41.04 4.28
C THR A 120 8.28 40.55 3.91
N GLY A 121 7.22 41.18 4.42
CA GLY A 121 5.85 40.66 4.33
C GLY A 121 5.32 40.46 2.91
N ILE A 122 5.58 41.36 1.95
CA ILE A 122 5.08 41.20 0.58
C ILE A 122 5.85 40.11 -0.18
N ALA A 123 7.18 40.07 -0.04
CA ALA A 123 8.00 39.02 -0.65
C ALA A 123 7.68 37.65 -0.03
N GLN A 124 7.50 37.58 1.28
CA GLN A 124 7.07 36.36 1.98
C GLN A 124 5.65 35.93 1.58
N VAL A 125 4.73 36.88 1.39
CA VAL A 125 3.37 36.57 0.90
C VAL A 125 3.42 36.10 -0.54
N MET A 126 4.24 36.72 -1.40
CA MET A 126 4.44 36.29 -2.78
C MET A 126 5.08 34.90 -2.86
N ASP A 127 6.14 34.64 -2.09
CA ASP A 127 6.78 33.32 -1.98
C ASP A 127 5.81 32.27 -1.44
N ALA A 128 5.02 32.61 -0.41
CA ALA A 128 3.99 31.72 0.13
C ALA A 128 2.88 31.45 -0.90
N GLN A 129 2.47 32.45 -1.69
CA GLN A 129 1.49 32.28 -2.77
C GLN A 129 2.04 31.46 -3.92
N GLU A 130 3.30 31.64 -4.29
CA GLU A 130 3.98 30.78 -5.26
C GLU A 130 4.03 29.34 -4.75
N GLU A 131 4.37 29.12 -3.48
CA GLU A 131 4.39 27.80 -2.89
C GLU A 131 3.01 27.14 -2.85
N VAL A 132 1.95 27.91 -2.54
CA VAL A 132 0.55 27.44 -2.63
C VAL A 132 0.22 27.01 -4.06
N LEU A 133 0.48 27.87 -5.05
CA LEU A 133 0.21 27.58 -6.46
C LEU A 133 0.97 26.34 -6.96
N ARG A 134 2.23 26.19 -6.53
CA ARG A 134 3.05 25.03 -6.84
C ARG A 134 2.45 23.75 -6.24
N LYS A 135 2.11 23.76 -4.95
CA LYS A 135 1.47 22.63 -4.27
C LYS A 135 0.11 22.28 -4.89
N GLU A 136 -0.68 23.26 -5.32
CA GLU A 136 -1.95 23.03 -6.04
C GLU A 136 -1.73 22.32 -7.38
N LYS A 137 -0.72 22.76 -8.15
CA LYS A 137 -0.37 22.11 -9.41
C LYS A 137 0.12 20.67 -9.20
N GLU A 138 1.02 20.47 -8.24
CA GLU A 138 1.52 19.14 -7.84
C GLU A 138 0.36 18.22 -7.38
N LEU A 139 -0.60 18.76 -6.63
CA LEU A 139 -1.80 18.05 -6.19
C LEU A 139 -2.66 17.60 -7.38
N ILE A 140 -2.90 18.47 -8.36
CA ILE A 140 -3.66 18.14 -9.58
C ILE A 140 -2.92 17.03 -10.36
N GLU A 141 -1.61 17.14 -10.51
CA GLU A 141 -0.81 16.13 -11.21
C GLU A 141 -0.85 14.78 -10.49
N ALA A 142 -0.68 14.76 -9.17
CA ALA A 142 -0.78 13.56 -8.34
C ALA A 142 -2.16 12.90 -8.46
N ARG A 143 -3.25 13.68 -8.43
CA ARG A 143 -4.63 13.20 -8.65
C ARG A 143 -4.82 12.61 -10.03
N ASN A 144 -4.27 13.24 -11.07
CA ASN A 144 -4.31 12.73 -12.43
C ASN A 144 -3.54 11.42 -12.56
N ARG A 145 -2.34 11.32 -11.97
CA ARG A 145 -1.54 10.09 -11.94
C ARG A 145 -2.28 8.97 -11.20
N LEU A 146 -2.90 9.24 -10.05
CA LEU A 146 -3.68 8.28 -9.30
C LEU A 146 -4.90 7.77 -10.10
N THR A 147 -5.62 8.68 -10.77
CA THR A 147 -6.75 8.32 -11.63
C THR A 147 -6.33 7.40 -12.77
N LYS A 148 -5.19 7.69 -13.41
CA LYS A 148 -4.64 6.83 -14.47
C LYS A 148 -4.30 5.43 -13.96
N LEU A 149 -3.62 5.34 -12.80
CA LEU A 149 -3.28 4.05 -12.18
C LEU A 149 -4.53 3.22 -11.85
N ASN A 150 -5.57 3.87 -11.29
CA ASN A 150 -6.83 3.20 -10.99
C ASN A 150 -7.54 2.68 -12.26
N LYS A 151 -7.55 3.47 -13.35
CA LYS A 151 -8.11 3.03 -14.64
C LYS A 151 -7.37 1.81 -15.19
N SER A 152 -6.04 1.86 -15.22
CA SER A 152 -5.22 0.75 -15.70
C SER A 152 -5.36 -0.52 -14.85
N ARG A 153 -5.71 -0.39 -13.56
CA ARG A 153 -6.01 -1.53 -12.69
C ARG A 153 -7.34 -2.21 -13.05
N TYR A 154 -8.35 -1.44 -13.49
CA TYR A 154 -9.65 -1.97 -13.89
C TYR A 154 -9.61 -2.57 -15.31
N GLU A 155 -8.85 -1.97 -16.21
CA GLU A 155 -8.68 -2.45 -17.60
C GLU A 155 -7.89 -3.77 -17.70
N LYS A 156 -7.10 -4.10 -16.67
CA LYS A 156 -6.36 -5.38 -16.55
C LYS A 156 -7.11 -6.48 -15.81
N SER A 157 -8.27 -6.22 -15.22
CA SER A 157 -9.16 -7.27 -14.71
C SER A 157 -10.00 -7.78 -15.89
N PRO A 158 -9.86 -9.06 -16.32
CA PRO A 158 -10.68 -9.57 -17.41
C PRO A 158 -12.13 -9.65 -16.96
N GLU A 159 -13.03 -9.03 -17.73
CA GLU A 159 -14.46 -9.24 -17.57
C GLU A 159 -14.81 -10.71 -17.88
N PRO A 160 -15.64 -11.37 -17.07
CA PRO A 160 -16.22 -12.65 -17.48
C PRO A 160 -17.16 -12.40 -18.67
N SER A 161 -16.80 -12.96 -19.82
CA SER A 161 -17.59 -12.91 -21.05
C SER A 161 -19.04 -13.36 -20.79
N PRO A 162 -20.06 -12.68 -21.37
CA PRO A 162 -21.42 -13.17 -21.32
C PRO A 162 -21.56 -14.36 -22.26
N GLU A 163 -21.84 -15.53 -21.71
CA GLU A 163 -22.17 -16.73 -22.48
C GLU A 163 -23.57 -16.57 -23.10
N LYS A 164 -23.70 -17.07 -24.33
CA LYS A 164 -24.76 -16.81 -25.30
C LYS A 164 -25.94 -17.77 -25.14
#